data_AF-A0A2G1YAH9-F1
#
_entry.id   AF-A0A2G1YAH9-F1
#
_cell.length_a   1.000
_cell.length_b   1.000
_cell.length_c   1.000
_cell.angle_alpha   90.00
_cell.angle_beta   90.00
_cell.angle_gamma   90.00
#
_symmetry.space_group_name_H-M   'P 1'
#
loop_
_entity.id
_entity.type
_entity.pdbx_description
1 polymer ?
#
loop_
_entity_poly.entity_id
_entity_poly.type
_entity_poly.pdbx_seq_one_letter_code
_entity_poly.pdbx_strand_id
1 'polypeptide(L)'
;MKLIVYLKSVISRNEGIVQTQLAREDLSRVEKLCALAKTHDNYPDMEKDGMYIGWTKGDFRTHELSDPLKALMHAIFDFTKTGDTAKYDGRIMDIWAAFHTLRLKVLVHCL
;
A
#
# COMPACT_ATOMS: atom_id res chain seq x y z
N MET A 1 2.46 1.53 12.63
CA MET A 1 1.65 0.86 11.60
C MET A 1 2.11 -0.58 11.43
N LYS A 2 1.24 -1.54 11.74
CA LYS A 2 1.51 -2.99 11.70
C LYS A 2 1.95 -3.48 10.32
N LEU A 3 1.42 -2.91 9.24
CA LEU A 3 1.80 -3.24 7.86
C LEU A 3 3.29 -3.05 7.57
N ILE A 4 3.89 -1.95 8.02
CA ILE A 4 5.33 -1.71 7.84
C ILE A 4 6.16 -2.78 8.56
N VAL A 5 5.75 -3.15 9.78
CA VAL A 5 6.42 -4.20 10.57
C VAL A 5 6.33 -5.55 9.86
N TYR A 6 5.15 -5.88 9.35
CA TYR A 6 4.93 -7.09 8.57
C TYR A 6 5.84 -7.15 7.33
N LEU A 7 5.86 -6.11 6.50
CA LEU A 7 6.70 -6.07 5.29
C LEU A 7 8.19 -6.20 5.62
N LYS A 8 8.67 -5.52 6.67
CA LYS A 8 10.06 -5.69 7.15
C LYS A 8 10.35 -7.12 7.58
N SER A 9 9.39 -7.78 8.23
CA SER A 9 9.53 -9.18 8.63
C SER A 9 9.65 -10.12 7.43
N VAL A 10 8.84 -9.93 6.39
CA VAL A 10 8.92 -10.71 5.13
C VAL A 10 10.29 -10.54 4.49
N ILE A 11 10.79 -9.30 4.40
CA ILE A 11 12.11 -8.99 3.84
C ILE A 11 13.22 -9.68 4.64
N SER A 12 13.12 -9.67 5.97
CA SER A 12 14.14 -10.26 6.85
C SER A 12 14.18 -11.79 6.81
N ARG A 13 13.02 -12.44 6.61
CA ARG A 13 12.90 -13.90 6.53
C ARG A 13 13.34 -14.46 5.18
N ASN A 14 13.42 -13.60 4.15
CA ASN A 14 13.85 -13.95 2.79
C ASN A 14 13.09 -15.17 2.23
N GLU A 15 11.76 -15.14 2.31
CA GLU A 15 10.84 -16.24 1.93
C GLU A 15 10.78 -16.53 0.41
N GLY A 16 11.74 -15.99 -0.35
CA GLY A 16 11.87 -16.13 -1.81
C GLY A 16 12.23 -14.80 -2.47
N ILE A 17 12.94 -14.86 -3.59
CA ILE A 17 13.44 -13.66 -4.29
C ILE A 17 12.28 -12.74 -4.73
N VAL A 18 11.24 -13.31 -5.34
CA VAL A 18 10.09 -12.55 -5.83
C VAL A 18 9.28 -11.93 -4.69
N GLN A 19 8.97 -12.71 -3.64
CA GLN A 19 8.21 -12.22 -2.49
C GLN A 19 8.96 -11.12 -1.74
N THR A 20 10.27 -11.30 -1.54
CA THR A 20 11.14 -10.31 -0.89
C THR A 20 11.22 -9.02 -1.72
N GLN A 21 11.35 -9.12 -3.04
CA GLN A 21 11.38 -7.96 -3.92
C GLN A 21 10.05 -7.20 -3.87
N LEU A 22 8.91 -7.90 -3.99
CA LEU A 22 7.59 -7.28 -3.87
C LEU A 22 7.39 -6.59 -2.51
N ALA A 23 7.83 -7.22 -1.42
CA ALA A 23 7.74 -6.65 -0.09
C ALA A 23 8.61 -5.39 0.08
N ARG A 24 9.82 -5.35 -0.52
CA ARG A 24 10.68 -4.16 -0.55
C ARG A 24 10.02 -3.00 -1.27
N GLU A 25 9.44 -3.27 -2.42
CA GLU A 25 8.75 -2.24 -3.19
C GLU A 25 7.50 -1.73 -2.45
N ASP A 26 6.68 -2.63 -1.90
CA ASP A 26 5.51 -2.24 -1.12
C ASP A 26 5.90 -1.44 0.12
N LEU A 27 6.98 -1.81 0.82
CA LEU A 27 7.48 -1.05 1.95
C LEU A 27 7.84 0.39 1.54
N SER A 28 8.64 0.54 0.48
CA SER A 28 9.04 1.87 -0.02
C SER A 28 7.84 2.73 -0.40
N ARG A 29 6.86 2.13 -1.09
CA ARG A 29 5.68 2.87 -1.53
C ARG A 29 4.73 3.22 -0.37
N VAL A 30 4.57 2.33 0.62
CA VAL A 30 3.80 2.60 1.84
C VAL A 30 4.45 3.72 2.67
N GLU A 31 5.78 3.72 2.79
CA GLU A 31 6.51 4.79 3.45
C GLU A 31 6.33 6.15 2.74
N LYS A 32 6.31 6.16 1.40
CA LYS A 32 5.97 7.35 0.61
C LYS A 32 4.53 7.82 0.85
N LEU A 33 3.54 6.92 0.90
CA LEU A 33 2.16 7.28 1.23
C LEU A 33 2.07 7.92 2.63
N CYS A 34 2.76 7.35 3.62
CA CYS A 34 2.83 7.95 4.95
C CYS A 34 3.47 9.34 4.92
N ALA A 35 4.51 9.56 4.10
CA ALA A 35 5.12 10.87 3.95
C ALA A 35 4.14 11.87 3.31
N LEU A 36 3.44 11.50 2.23
CA LEU A 36 2.43 12.35 1.60
C LEU A 36 1.28 12.68 2.56
N ALA A 37 0.80 11.71 3.34
CA ALA A 37 -0.29 11.92 4.30
C ALA A 37 0.11 12.90 5.44
N LYS A 38 1.40 13.03 5.74
CA LYS A 38 1.90 14.02 6.69
C LYS A 38 1.91 15.43 6.10
N THR A 39 2.21 15.57 4.80
CA THR A 39 2.36 16.88 4.14
C THR A 39 1.04 17.45 3.61
N HIS A 40 0.05 16.61 3.32
CA HIS A 40 -1.25 17.03 2.80
C HIS A 40 -2.27 17.23 3.90
N ASP A 41 -3.07 18.30 3.83
CA ASP A 41 -4.10 18.59 4.83
C ASP A 41 -5.38 17.78 4.62
N ASN A 42 -5.69 17.42 3.38
CA ASN A 42 -6.89 16.67 3.01
C ASN A 42 -6.55 15.43 2.18
N TYR A 43 -7.48 14.47 2.20
CA TYR A 43 -7.34 13.21 1.48
C TYR A 43 -7.38 13.37 -0.05
N PRO A 44 -8.28 14.17 -0.67
CA PRO A 44 -8.32 14.32 -2.12
C PRO A 44 -7.00 14.75 -2.77
N ASP A 45 -6.28 15.69 -2.15
CA ASP A 45 -4.98 16.14 -2.66
C ASP A 45 -3.92 15.04 -2.49
N MET A 46 -3.92 14.35 -1.35
CA MET A 46 -3.03 13.22 -1.10
C MET A 46 -3.29 12.04 -2.04
N GLU A 47 -4.56 11.74 -2.35
CA GLU A 47 -4.96 10.69 -3.30
C GLU A 47 -4.36 10.98 -4.67
N LYS A 48 -4.50 12.22 -5.16
CA LYS A 48 -3.99 12.62 -6.47
C LYS A 48 -2.49 12.33 -6.59
N ASP A 49 -1.70 12.73 -5.60
CA ASP A 49 -0.26 12.50 -5.60
C ASP A 49 0.09 11.02 -5.35
N GLY A 50 -0.67 10.35 -4.47
CA GLY A 50 -0.49 8.95 -4.11
C GLY A 50 -0.69 7.99 -5.28
N MET A 51 -1.58 8.31 -6.22
CA MET A 51 -1.78 7.52 -7.43
C MET A 51 -0.51 7.40 -8.29
N TYR A 52 0.43 8.35 -8.21
CA TYR A 52 1.67 8.33 -9.00
C TYR A 52 2.85 7.62 -8.31
N ILE A 53 2.67 7.06 -7.10
CA ILE A 53 3.75 6.37 -6.35
C ILE A 53 4.22 5.06 -7.02
N GLY A 54 3.51 4.61 -8.06
CA GLY A 54 3.96 3.50 -8.92
C GLY A 54 3.32 2.15 -8.59
N TRP A 55 2.19 2.14 -7.88
CA TRP A 55 1.22 1.05 -8.04
C TRP A 55 0.31 1.28 -9.25
N THR A 56 0.22 2.54 -9.72
CA THR A 56 -0.71 2.98 -10.75
C THR A 56 -0.16 4.15 -11.59
N LYS A 57 0.89 3.93 -12.39
CA LYS A 57 1.01 4.39 -13.79
C LYS A 57 2.32 3.86 -14.37
N GLY A 58 2.21 3.12 -15.48
CA GLY A 58 3.24 2.20 -16.00
C GLY A 58 2.76 0.74 -15.96
N ASP A 59 1.80 0.45 -15.08
CA ASP A 59 1.03 -0.79 -15.07
C ASP A 59 -0.20 -0.62 -15.99
N PHE A 60 -0.29 -1.40 -17.06
CA PHE A 60 -1.36 -1.33 -18.07
C PHE A 60 -2.77 -1.58 -17.49
N ARG A 61 -2.88 -1.95 -16.21
CA ARG A 61 -4.13 -2.33 -15.53
C ARG A 61 -4.51 -1.41 -14.36
N THR A 62 -4.09 -0.15 -14.48
CA THR A 62 -4.30 0.93 -13.49
C THR A 62 -5.75 1.09 -13.00
N HIS A 63 -6.76 0.70 -13.80
CA HIS A 63 -8.18 0.81 -13.43
C HIS A 63 -8.70 -0.34 -12.56
N GLU A 64 -8.14 -1.55 -12.65
CA GLU A 64 -8.60 -2.72 -11.87
C GLU A 64 -8.12 -2.64 -10.40
N LEU A 65 -7.05 -1.90 -10.17
CA LEU A 65 -6.41 -1.75 -8.87
C LEU A 65 -6.71 -0.40 -8.20
N SER A 66 -7.36 0.54 -8.89
CA SER A 66 -7.56 1.90 -8.39
C SER A 66 -8.38 1.94 -7.12
N ASP A 67 -9.51 1.27 -7.09
CA ASP A 67 -10.45 1.33 -5.96
C ASP A 67 -9.87 0.70 -4.68
N PRO A 68 -9.29 -0.51 -4.70
CA PRO A 68 -8.64 -1.06 -3.51
C PRO A 68 -7.39 -0.27 -3.11
N LEU A 69 -6.68 0.34 -4.07
CA LEU A 69 -5.57 1.24 -3.75
C LEU A 69 -6.06 2.51 -3.04
N LYS A 70 -7.13 3.15 -3.52
CA LYS A 70 -7.76 4.30 -2.86
C LYS A 70 -8.19 3.96 -1.43
N ALA A 71 -8.80 2.79 -1.23
CA ALA A 71 -9.16 2.33 0.11
C ALA A 71 -7.93 2.21 1.03
N LEU A 72 -6.81 1.70 0.51
CA LEU A 72 -5.55 1.63 1.26
C LEU A 72 -4.99 3.01 1.58
N MET A 73 -4.96 3.92 0.60
CA MET A 73 -4.49 5.30 0.76
C MET A 73 -5.31 6.04 1.81
N HIS A 74 -6.64 5.93 1.76
CA HIS A 74 -7.53 6.55 2.73
C HIS A 74 -7.28 6.03 4.16
N ALA A 75 -7.13 4.72 4.33
CA ALA A 75 -6.85 4.14 5.64
C ALA A 75 -5.48 4.60 6.21
N ILE A 76 -4.46 4.71 5.35
CA ILE A 76 -3.14 5.24 5.74
C ILE A 76 -3.23 6.73 6.08
N PHE A 77 -4.00 7.51 5.32
CA PHE A 77 -4.23 8.93 5.59
C PHE A 77 -4.90 9.11 6.96
N ASP A 78 -6.02 8.43 7.21
CA ASP A 78 -6.73 8.47 8.50
C ASP A 78 -5.82 8.07 9.68
N PHE A 79 -5.05 6.99 9.52
CA PHE A 79 -4.08 6.56 10.52
C PHE A 79 -3.01 7.62 10.77
N THR A 80 -2.51 8.26 9.72
CA THR A 80 -1.45 9.28 9.84
C THR A 80 -1.96 10.53 10.54
N LYS A 81 -3.23 10.90 10.36
CA LYS A 81 -3.85 12.05 11.03
C LYS A 81 -4.21 11.79 12.49
N THR A 82 -4.61 10.56 12.82
CA THR A 82 -5.12 10.23 14.16
C THR A 82 -4.07 9.56 15.06
N GLY A 83 -3.13 8.80 14.50
CA GLY A 83 -2.21 7.96 15.25
C GLY A 83 -2.86 6.76 15.96
N ASP A 84 -4.16 6.49 15.72
CA ASP A 84 -4.93 5.47 16.43
C ASP A 84 -4.59 4.06 15.92
N THR A 85 -3.56 3.49 16.52
CA THR A 85 -3.10 2.13 16.20
C THR A 85 -4.17 1.07 16.45
N ALA A 86 -4.94 1.18 17.54
CA ALA A 86 -5.97 0.20 17.90
C ALA A 86 -7.08 0.10 16.83
N LYS A 87 -7.47 1.25 16.27
CA LYS A 87 -8.51 1.31 15.25
C LYS A 87 -8.02 0.94 13.84
N TYR A 88 -6.83 1.37 13.46
CA TYR A 88 -6.41 1.30 12.06
C TYR A 88 -5.43 0.17 11.73
N ASP A 89 -4.66 -0.37 12.67
CA ASP A 89 -3.64 -1.38 12.33
C ASP A 89 -4.27 -2.65 11.73
N GLY A 90 -5.39 -3.14 12.28
CA GLY A 90 -6.12 -4.28 11.71
C GLY A 90 -6.71 -3.95 10.34
N ARG A 91 -7.42 -2.81 10.24
CA ARG A 91 -8.07 -2.38 9.00
C ARG A 91 -7.08 -2.19 7.83
N ILE A 92 -5.92 -1.58 8.09
CA ILE A 92 -4.89 -1.38 7.06
C ILE A 92 -4.32 -2.73 6.60
N MET A 93 -4.12 -3.68 7.52
CA MET A 93 -3.66 -5.02 7.16
C MET A 93 -4.67 -5.74 6.28
N ASP A 94 -5.95 -5.70 6.61
CA ASP A 94 -7.00 -6.38 5.84
C ASP A 94 -7.15 -5.78 4.43
N ILE A 95 -7.15 -4.44 4.33
CA ILE A 95 -7.22 -3.75 3.04
C ILE A 95 -5.98 -4.06 2.19
N TRP A 96 -4.78 -4.02 2.79
CA TRP A 96 -3.55 -4.35 2.09
C TRP A 96 -3.55 -5.80 1.62
N ALA A 97 -3.99 -6.76 2.43
CA ALA A 97 -4.04 -8.17 2.06
C ALA A 97 -5.00 -8.41 0.88
N ALA A 98 -6.17 -7.75 0.88
CA ALA A 98 -7.12 -7.80 -0.23
C ALA A 98 -6.53 -7.18 -1.51
N PHE A 99 -5.94 -5.99 -1.41
CA PHE A 99 -5.25 -5.33 -2.52
C PHE A 99 -4.12 -6.18 -3.09
N HIS A 100 -3.25 -6.72 -2.23
CA HIS A 100 -2.11 -7.54 -2.61
C HIS A 100 -2.57 -8.82 -3.32
N THR A 101 -3.62 -9.48 -2.81
CA THR A 101 -4.21 -10.66 -3.43
C THR A 101 -4.75 -10.35 -4.82
N LEU A 102 -5.49 -9.25 -4.97
CA LEU A 102 -5.99 -8.83 -6.28
C LEU A 102 -4.84 -8.50 -7.23
N ARG A 103 -3.83 -7.75 -6.77
CA ARG A 103 -2.65 -7.43 -7.56
C ARG A 103 -1.93 -8.68 -8.05
N LEU A 104 -1.73 -9.68 -7.19
CA LEU A 104 -1.12 -10.95 -7.60
C LEU A 104 -1.97 -11.68 -8.63
N LYS A 105 -3.31 -11.72 -8.47
CA LYS A 105 -4.20 -12.30 -9.50
C LYS A 105 -4.04 -11.59 -10.85
N VAL A 106 -4.01 -10.27 -10.83
CA VAL A 106 -3.82 -9.46 -12.03
C VAL A 106 -2.44 -9.74 -12.66
N LEU A 107 -1.37 -9.78 -11.86
CA LEU A 107 -0.01 -10.06 -12.33
C LEU A 107 0.19 -11.50 -12.86
N VAL A 108 -0.45 -12.51 -12.26
CA VAL A 108 -0.33 -13.92 -12.68
C VAL A 108 -0.94 -14.17 -14.07
N HIS A 109 -1.98 -13.44 -14.46
CA HIS A 109 -2.50 -13.49 -15.83
C HIS A 109 -1.61 -12.75 -16.85
N CYS A 110 -0.41 -12.32 -16.44
CA CYS A 110 0.59 -11.67 -17.29
C CYS A 110 1.94 -12.41 -17.35
N LEU A 111 2.12 -13.46 -16.54
CA LEU A 111 3.31 -14.30 -16.50
C LEU A 111 3.15 -15.49 -17.45
#